data_AF-A0A1X9T2V6-F1
#
_entry.id   AF-A0A1X9T2V6-F1
#
_cell.length_a   1.000
_cell.length_b   1.000
_cell.length_c   1.000
_cell.angle_alpha   90.00
_cell.angle_beta   90.00
_cell.angle_gamma   90.00
#
_symmetry.space_group_name_H-M   'P 1'
#
loop_
_entity.id
_entity.type
_entity.pdbx_description
1 polymer ?
#
loop_
_entity_poly.entity_id
_entity_poly.type
_entity_poly.pdbx_seq_one_letter_code
_entity_poly.pdbx_strand_id
1 'polypeptide(L)' 'MPNSSKEFLKQRRALQQATAKERKGLSMTTISDITGIPYDTLKSWKVAGGYREKLFLWLKDSDESELIKRFE' A
#
# COMPACT_ATOMS: atom_id res chain seq x y z
N MET A 1 40.01 4.90 -11.01
CA MET A 1 39.33 3.74 -10.38
C MET A 1 37.99 4.20 -9.84
N PRO A 2 36.86 3.52 -10.12
CA PRO A 2 35.58 3.90 -9.53
C PRO A 2 35.65 3.72 -8.02
N ASN A 3 35.34 4.78 -7.30
CA ASN A 3 35.51 4.88 -5.85
C ASN A 3 34.41 4.04 -5.16
N SER A 4 34.77 2.91 -4.52
CA SER A 4 33.85 1.92 -3.92
C SER A 4 32.69 2.54 -3.12
N SER A 5 32.94 3.67 -2.45
CA SER A 5 31.93 4.41 -1.68
C SER A 5 30.69 4.82 -2.51
N LYS A 6 30.87 5.18 -3.79
CA LYS A 6 29.75 5.57 -4.68
C LYS A 6 28.85 4.38 -5.03
N GLU A 7 29.42 3.19 -5.20
CA GLU A 7 28.66 1.98 -5.48
C GLU A 7 27.86 1.48 -4.26
N PHE A 8 28.43 1.56 -3.06
CA PHE A 8 27.69 1.25 -1.82
C PHE A 8 26.47 2.16 -1.62
N LEU A 9 26.60 3.46 -1.89
CA LEU A 9 25.50 4.42 -1.81
C LEU A 9 24.40 4.12 -2.84
N LYS A 10 24.78 3.71 -4.06
CA LYS A 10 23.85 3.33 -5.13
C LYS A 10 23.09 2.05 -4.78
N GLN A 11 23.79 1.02 -4.30
CA GLN A 11 23.18 -0.23 -3.84
C GLN A 11 22.23 0.00 -2.65
N ARG A 12 22.63 0.82 -1.68
CA ARG A 12 21.79 1.18 -0.53
C ARG A 12 20.53 1.97 -0.93
N ARG A 13 20.60 2.80 -1.97
CA ARG A 13 19.41 3.48 -2.54
C ARG A 13 18.49 2.50 -3.24
N ALA A 14 19.03 1.56 -4.02
CA ALA A 14 18.22 0.54 -4.69
C ALA A 14 17.48 -0.35 -3.69
N LEU A 15 18.14 -0.77 -2.60
CA LEU A 15 17.52 -1.52 -1.50
C LEU A 15 16.43 -0.72 -0.78
N GLN A 16 16.66 0.56 -0.52
CA GLN A 16 15.63 1.45 0.06
C GLN A 16 14.43 1.64 -0.88
N GLN A 17 14.65 1.75 -2.19
CA GLN A 17 13.57 1.89 -3.15
C GLN A 17 12.80 0.58 -3.36
N ALA A 18 13.47 -0.58 -3.35
CA ALA A 18 12.82 -1.87 -3.40
C ALA A 18 11.93 -2.12 -2.17
N THR A 19 12.45 -1.86 -0.97
CA THR A 19 11.69 -1.99 0.29
C THR A 19 10.56 -0.97 0.41
N ALA A 20 10.72 0.26 -0.09
CA ALA A 20 9.64 1.24 -0.14
C ALA A 20 8.57 0.89 -1.19
N LYS A 21 8.96 0.24 -2.28
CA LYS A 21 8.04 -0.23 -3.34
C LYS A 21 7.20 -1.42 -2.87
N GLU A 22 7.76 -2.30 -2.04
CA GLU A 22 7.03 -3.43 -1.43
C GLU A 22 6.03 -3.01 -0.36
N ARG A 23 6.24 -1.88 0.34
CA ARG A 23 5.30 -1.37 1.36
C ARG A 23 4.14 -0.55 0.80
N LYS A 24 3.96 -0.51 -0.52
CA LYS A 24 2.86 0.22 -1.12
C LYS A 24 1.60 -0.65 -1.01
N GLY A 25 0.94 -0.59 0.15
CA GLY A 25 -0.34 -1.26 0.40
C GLY A 25 -1.37 -0.94 -0.68
N LEU A 26 -2.43 -1.76 -0.77
CA LEU A 26 -3.36 -1.80 -1.89
C LEU A 26 -3.86 -0.43 -2.34
N SER A 27 -4.07 -0.34 -3.65
CA SER A 27 -4.66 0.85 -4.25
C SER A 27 -6.14 0.95 -3.87
N MET A 28 -6.68 2.16 -3.74
CA MET A 28 -8.11 2.35 -3.48
C MET A 28 -9.00 1.75 -4.57
N THR A 29 -8.53 1.73 -5.82
CA THR A 29 -9.25 1.11 -6.94
C THR A 29 -9.33 -0.40 -6.71
N THR A 30 -8.20 -1.06 -6.42
CA THR A 30 -8.15 -2.49 -6.08
C THR A 30 -9.07 -2.84 -4.90
N ILE A 31 -9.04 -2.03 -3.83
CA ILE A 31 -9.92 -2.23 -2.67
C ILE A 31 -11.39 -2.07 -3.11
N SER A 32 -11.72 -1.07 -3.92
CA SER A 32 -13.08 -0.83 -4.43
C SER A 32 -13.58 -2.00 -5.27
N ASP A 33 -12.73 -2.55 -6.12
CA ASP A 33 -13.08 -3.66 -7.01
C ASP A 33 -13.33 -4.94 -6.21
N ILE A 34 -12.43 -5.30 -5.29
CA ILE A 34 -12.55 -6.52 -4.48
C ILE A 34 -13.70 -6.44 -3.48
N THR A 35 -13.85 -5.31 -2.77
CA THR A 35 -14.83 -5.20 -1.68
C THR A 35 -16.22 -4.75 -2.13
N GLY A 36 -16.34 -4.24 -3.36
CA GLY A 36 -17.55 -3.58 -3.85
C GLY A 36 -17.84 -2.22 -3.18
N ILE A 37 -16.99 -1.76 -2.26
CA ILE A 37 -17.17 -0.45 -1.61
C ILE A 37 -16.82 0.65 -2.62
N PRO A 38 -17.71 1.61 -2.90
CA PRO A 38 -17.44 2.66 -3.87
C PRO A 38 -16.17 3.45 -3.53
N TYR A 39 -15.39 3.79 -4.56
CA TYR A 39 -14.16 4.58 -4.42
C TYR A 39 -14.36 5.87 -3.60
N ASP A 40 -15.46 6.60 -3.84
CA ASP A 40 -15.77 7.83 -3.10
C ASP A 40 -16.05 7.58 -1.61
N THR A 41 -16.62 6.42 -1.27
CA THR A 41 -16.81 6.00 0.12
C THR A 41 -15.46 5.74 0.78
N LEU A 42 -14.55 5.02 0.11
CA LEU A 42 -13.18 4.80 0.61
C LEU A 42 -12.43 6.12 0.79
N LYS A 43 -12.61 7.06 -0.15
CA LYS A 43 -12.02 8.41 -0.07
C LYS A 43 -12.53 9.17 1.15
N SER A 44 -13.82 9.07 1.45
CA SER A 44 -14.41 9.65 2.67
C SER A 44 -13.85 9.00 3.93
N TRP A 45 -13.73 7.66 3.96
CA TRP A 45 -13.23 6.94 5.13
C TRP A 45 -11.78 7.26 5.47
N LYS A 46 -10.95 7.44 4.44
CA LYS A 46 -9.55 7.85 4.59
C LYS A 46 -9.36 9.13 5.40
N VAL A 47 -10.31 10.07 5.35
CA VAL A 47 -10.22 11.36 6.04
C VAL A 47 -11.23 11.53 7.17
N ALA A 48 -12.09 10.53 7.40
CA ALA A 48 -13.16 10.60 8.38
C ALA A 48 -12.68 10.52 9.84
N GLY A 49 -11.45 10.05 10.06
CA GLY A 49 -10.95 9.75 11.40
C GLY A 49 -11.59 8.50 12.02
N GLY A 50 -11.14 8.17 13.22
CA GLY A 50 -11.79 7.18 14.09
C GLY A 50 -11.90 5.79 13.46
N TYR A 51 -13.08 5.17 13.59
CA TYR A 51 -13.31 3.81 13.11
C TYR A 51 -13.19 3.68 11.59
N ARG A 52 -13.73 4.65 10.83
CA ARG A 52 -13.72 4.60 9.36
C ARG A 52 -12.31 4.70 8.79
N GLU A 53 -11.49 5.58 9.34
CA GLU A 53 -10.08 5.68 8.96
C GLU A 53 -9.32 4.39 9.28
N LYS A 54 -9.52 3.83 10.48
CA LYS A 54 -8.89 2.54 10.87
C LYS A 54 -9.29 1.40 9.94
N LEU A 55 -10.56 1.33 9.56
CA LEU A 55 -11.05 0.32 8.62
C LEU A 55 -10.43 0.51 7.23
N PHE A 56 -10.33 1.74 6.74
CA PHE A 56 -9.64 2.05 5.49
C PHE A 56 -8.16 1.64 5.53
N LEU A 57 -7.43 1.97 6.60
CA LEU A 57 -6.03 1.59 6.76
C LEU A 57 -5.86 0.07 6.81
N TRP A 58 -6.75 -0.64 7.51
CA TRP A 58 -6.74 -2.10 7.53
C TRP A 58 -6.93 -2.69 6.13
N LEU A 59 -7.89 -2.20 5.34
CA LEU A 59 -8.08 -2.62 3.95
C LEU A 59 -6.84 -2.33 3.09
N LYS A 60 -6.20 -1.19 3.32
CA LYS A 60 -5.01 -0.77 2.59
C LYS A 60 -3.79 -1.65 2.89
N ASP A 61 -3.65 -2.08 4.13
CA ASP A 61 -2.49 -2.86 4.58
C ASP A 61 -2.69 -4.37 4.46
N SER A 62 -3.89 -4.81 4.05
CA SER A 62 -4.22 -6.22 3.83
C SER A 62 -3.60 -6.78 2.56
N ASP A 63 -3.33 -8.09 2.56
CA ASP A 63 -2.90 -8.81 1.37
C ASP A 63 -4.06 -8.97 0.38
N GLU A 64 -3.79 -8.79 -0.92
CA GLU A 64 -4.80 -8.85 -1.98
C GLU A 64 -5.52 -10.21 -2.00
N SER A 65 -4.77 -11.30 -1.85
CA SER A 65 -5.33 -12.66 -1.92
C SER A 65 -6.22 -12.99 -0.71
N GLU A 66 -5.90 -12.42 0.45
CA GLU A 66 -6.74 -12.55 1.64
C GLU A 66 -8.03 -11.74 1.53
N LEU A 67 -7.95 -10.55 0.91
CA LEU A 67 -9.10 -9.70 0.64
C LEU A 67 -10.07 -10.35 -0.35
N ILE A 68 -9.55 -10.88 -1.46
CA ILE A 68 -10.36 -11.60 -2.46
C ILE A 68 -11.13 -12.74 -1.78
N LYS A 69 -10.45 -13.60 -1.02
CA LYS A 69 -11.10 -14.73 -0.30
C LYS A 69 -12.25 -14.33 0.64
N ARG A 70 -12.30 -13.08 1.10
CA ARG A 70 -13.29 -12.61 2.07
C ARG A 70 -14.48 -11.91 1.42
N PHE A 71 -14.32 -11.36 0.22
CA PHE A 71 -15.31 -10.48 -0.42
C PHE A 71 -15.77 -10.98 -1.80
N GLU A 72 -15.05 -11.92 -2.42
CA GLU A 72 -15.44 -12.66 -3.63
C GLU A 72 -15.63 -14.15 -3.33
#